data_AF-A0A6I5RCN4-F1
#
_entry.id   AF-A0A6I5RCN4-F1
#
_cell.length_a   1.000
_cell.length_b   1.000
_cell.length_c   1.000
_cell.angle_alpha   90.00
_cell.angle_beta   90.00
_cell.angle_gamma   90.00
#
_symmetry.space_group_name_H-M   'P 1'
#
loop_
_entity.id
_entity.type
_entity.pdbx_description
1 polymer ?
#
loop_
_entity_poly.entity_id
_entity_poly.type
_entity_poly.pdbx_seq_one_letter_code
_entity_poly.pdbx_strand_id
1 'polypeptide(L)' 'MEHASPLTPLRQRDARALDEFFKDERIQEITLDIHRNLARMYPEPCWEDEPYDFLHGYI' A
#
# COMPACT_ATOMS: atom_id res chain seq x y z
N MET A 1 18.25 12.28 20.39
CA MET A 1 17.30 12.20 19.27
C MET A 1 18.07 11.70 18.06
N GLU A 2 18.00 10.40 17.77
CA GLU A 2 18.53 9.87 16.52
C GLU A 2 17.49 10.16 15.43
N HIS A 3 17.79 11.14 14.57
CA HIS A 3 17.04 11.32 13.35
C HIS A 3 17.55 10.32 12.32
N ALA A 4 16.66 9.67 11.58
CA ALA A 4 17.06 8.85 10.44
C ALA A 4 17.90 9.72 9.48
N SER A 5 19.07 9.23 9.09
CA SER A 5 19.91 9.91 8.11
C SER A 5 19.09 10.24 6.86
N PRO A 6 19.28 11.41 6.21
CA PRO A 6 18.56 11.79 5.01
C PRO A 6 18.60 10.64 4.00
N LEU A 7 17.43 10.24 3.49
CA LEU A 7 17.35 9.20 2.48
C LEU A 7 18.22 9.61 1.31
N THR A 8 19.31 8.88 1.11
CA THR A 8 20.18 9.07 -0.06
C THR A 8 19.30 8.96 -1.31
N PRO A 9 19.40 9.87 -2.29
CA PRO A 9 18.60 9.78 -3.50
C PRO A 9 18.76 8.40 -4.13
N LEU A 10 17.65 7.78 -4.53
CA LEU A 10 17.65 6.51 -5.25
C LEU A 10 18.56 6.63 -6.46
N ARG A 11 19.51 5.69 -6.60
CA ARG A 11 20.37 5.68 -7.80
C ARG A 11 19.52 5.21 -8.98
N GLN A 12 19.91 5.61 -10.19
CA GLN A 12 19.23 5.21 -11.42
C GLN A 12 19.11 3.67 -11.58
N ARG A 13 20.04 2.90 -11.00
CA ARG A 13 19.95 1.44 -10.94
C ARG A 13 18.78 0.99 -10.07
N ASP A 14 18.63 1.59 -8.90
CA ASP A 14 17.60 1.20 -7.92
C ASP A 14 16.21 1.57 -8.46
N ALA A 15 16.09 2.73 -9.11
CA ALA A 15 14.87 3.13 -9.81
C ALA A 15 14.49 2.11 -10.91
N ARG A 16 15.44 1.66 -11.74
CA ARG A 16 15.19 0.63 -12.75
C ARG A 16 14.79 -0.73 -12.16
N ALA A 17 15.43 -1.14 -11.08
CA ALA A 17 15.09 -2.37 -10.39
C ALA A 17 13.66 -2.33 -9.82
N LEU A 18 13.24 -1.19 -9.26
CA LEU A 18 11.86 -0.98 -8.82
C LEU A 18 10.90 -1.03 -10.02
N ASP A 19 11.25 -0.36 -11.12
CA ASP A 19 10.44 -0.34 -12.32
C ASP A 19 10.23 -1.73 -12.93
N GLU A 20 11.27 -2.58 -12.92
CA GLU A 20 11.19 -3.98 -13.33
C GLU A 20 10.37 -4.82 -12.34
N PHE A 21 10.53 -4.59 -11.04
CA PHE A 21 9.76 -5.29 -10.00
C PHE A 21 8.26 -5.01 -10.11
N PHE A 22 7.88 -3.76 -10.44
CA PHE A 22 6.48 -3.35 -10.60
C PHE A 22 5.93 -3.51 -12.03
N LYS A 23 6.75 -3.97 -12.99
CA LYS A 23 6.30 -4.36 -14.33
C LYS A 23 5.75 -5.78 -14.40
N ASP A 24 5.67 -6.47 -13.27
CA ASP A 24 5.15 -7.83 -13.22
C ASP A 24 3.69 -7.87 -13.72
N GLU A 25 3.48 -8.51 -14.87
CA GLU A 25 2.18 -8.66 -15.51
C GLU A 25 1.16 -9.36 -14.61
N ARG A 26 1.65 -10.14 -13.63
CA ARG A 26 0.81 -10.83 -12.64
C ARG A 26 0.18 -9.88 -11.63
N ILE A 27 0.62 -8.62 -11.53
CA ILE A 27 0.01 -7.64 -10.62
C ILE A 27 -1.50 -7.54 -10.87
N GLN A 28 -1.93 -7.53 -12.14
CA GLN A 28 -3.36 -7.48 -12.47
C GLN A 28 -4.11 -8.73 -12.01
N GLU A 29 -3.50 -9.91 -12.16
CA GLU A 29 -4.07 -11.18 -11.71
C GLU A 29 -4.18 -11.24 -10.19
N ILE A 30 -3.13 -10.81 -9.48
CA ILE A 30 -3.09 -10.73 -8.02
C ILE A 30 -4.15 -9.74 -7.53
N THR A 31 -4.26 -8.55 -8.13
CA THR A 31 -5.29 -7.56 -7.81
C THR A 31 -6.69 -8.15 -7.98
N LEU A 32 -6.95 -8.84 -9.09
CA LEU A 32 -8.23 -9.48 -9.34
C LEU A 32 -8.55 -10.57 -8.30
N ASP A 33 -7.57 -11.38 -7.92
CA ASP A 33 -7.74 -12.41 -6.90
C ASP A 33 -8.02 -11.81 -5.52
N ILE A 34 -7.30 -10.75 -5.13
CA ILE A 34 -7.56 -10.01 -3.90
C ILE A 34 -9.01 -9.51 -3.88
N HIS A 35 -9.46 -8.81 -4.93
CA HIS A 35 -10.83 -8.31 -5.00
C HIS A 35 -11.88 -9.43 -4.92
N ARG A 36 -11.65 -10.57 -5.57
CA ARG A 36 -12.55 -11.73 -5.49
C ARG A 36 -12.64 -12.29 -4.07
N ASN A 37 -11.53 -12.33 -3.34
CA ASN A 37 -11.51 -12.80 -1.96
C ASN A 37 -12.17 -11.80 -1.01
N LEU A 38 -11.89 -10.51 -1.16
CA LEU A 38 -12.52 -9.47 -0.35
C LEU A 38 -14.04 -9.41 -0.57
N ALA A 39 -14.51 -9.53 -1.81
CA ALA A 39 -15.95 -9.57 -2.13
C ALA A 39 -16.68 -10.78 -1.52
N ARG A 40 -15.95 -11.81 -1.09
CA ARG A 40 -16.50 -12.99 -0.39
C ARG A 40 -16.51 -12.82 1.13
N MET A 41 -15.88 -11.78 1.67
CA MET A 41 -15.91 -11.50 3.10
C MET A 41 -17.25 -10.85 3.45
N TYR A 42 -18.00 -11.47 4.36
CA TYR A 42 -19.23 -10.90 4.91
C TYR A 42 -19.20 -10.94 6.44
N PRO A 43 -19.50 -9.81 7.13
CA PRO A 43 -19.82 -8.51 6.55
C PRO A 43 -18.61 -7.88 5.84
N GLU A 44 -18.89 -6.97 4.91
CA GLU A 44 -17.83 -6.19 4.27
C GLU A 44 -17.03 -5.43 5.34
N PRO A 45 -15.70 -5.52 5.37
CA PRO A 45 -14.93 -4.78 6.35
C PRO A 45 -15.02 -3.28 6.08
N CYS A 46 -14.92 -2.48 7.15
CA CYS A 46 -15.03 -1.02 7.12
C CYS A 46 -13.79 -0.32 6.53
N TRP A 47 -13.28 -0.79 5.38
CA TRP A 47 -12.02 -0.31 4.78
C TRP A 47 -12.04 1.18 4.42
N GLU A 48 -13.21 1.70 4.06
CA GLU A 48 -13.43 3.10 3.65
C GLU A 48 -13.80 4.00 4.85
N ASP A 49 -14.09 3.41 6.01
CA ASP A 49 -14.30 4.20 7.23
C ASP A 49 -12.92 4.53 7.79
N GLU A 50 -12.59 5.83 7.87
CA GLU A 50 -11.35 6.27 8.49
C GLU A 50 -11.39 5.82 9.97
N PRO A 51 -10.59 4.81 10.37
CA PRO A 51 -10.78 4.13 11.65
C PRO A 51 -10.53 5.06 12.84
N TYR A 52 -9.97 6.24 12.58
CA TYR A 52 -9.60 7.27 13.53
C TYR A 52 -10.42 8.55 13.41
N ASP A 53 -11.49 8.60 12.61
CA ASP A 53 -12.37 9.78 12.52
C ASP A 53 -12.88 10.21 13.90
N PHE A 54 -13.09 9.25 14.82
CA PHE A 54 -13.46 9.53 16.20
C PHE A 54 -12.42 10.37 16.97
N LEU A 55 -11.15 10.39 16.54
CA LEU A 55 -10.06 11.15 17.16
C LEU A 55 -10.05 12.63 16.75
N HIS A 56 -10.76 13.02 15.69
CA HIS A 56 -10.77 14.40 15.17
C HIS A 56 -11.35 15.43 16.18
N GLY A 57 -11.94 14.97 17.30
CA GLY A 57 -12.41 15.83 18.41
C GLY A 57 -11.56 15.75 19.69
N TYR A 58 -10.49 14.95 19.72
CA TYR A 58 -9.68 14.71 20.93
C TYR A 58 -8.28 15.36 20.90
N ILE A 59 -7.83 15.83 19.73
CA ILE A 59 -6.48 16.40 19.51
C ILE A 59 -6.57 17.89 19.19
#